data_AF-A0A2G2DR13-F1
#
_entry.id   AF-A0A2G2DR13-F1
#
_cell.length_a   1.000
_cell.length_b   1.000
_cell.length_c   1.000
_cell.angle_alpha   90.00
_cell.angle_beta   90.00
_cell.angle_gamma   90.00
#
_symmetry.space_group_name_H-M   'P 1'
#
loop_
_entity.id
_entity.type
_entity.pdbx_description
1 polymer ?
#
loop_
_entity_poly.entity_id
_entity_poly.type
_entity_poly.pdbx_seq_one_letter_code
_entity_poly.pdbx_strand_id
1 'polypeptide(L)'
;MLDVTQIAIDGCNMKPPKLYEGLSSRMCWDSVLYCGYLANRTNEHQDGKSIISNTARIVTNSGNIPAGAIVGFFDGGNIIHAMISLGSGRAAGNKNACIGIGGPVGWEELALPRVGGRGEFVPGGQRRTIVMRYSEVWP
;
A
#
# COMPACT_ATOMS: atom_id res chain seq x y z
N MET A 1 15.12 -14.66 6.60
CA MET A 1 14.24 -13.50 6.91
C MET A 1 13.28 -13.37 5.75
N LEU A 2 11.97 -13.33 6.00
CA LEU A 2 10.98 -13.23 4.91
C LEU A 2 11.03 -11.81 4.32
N ASP A 3 11.04 -11.73 3.00
CA ASP A 3 10.98 -10.45 2.30
C ASP A 3 9.54 -9.92 2.31
N VAL A 4 9.37 -8.61 2.53
CA VAL A 4 8.03 -7.97 2.55
C VAL A 4 7.32 -8.16 1.21
N THR A 5 8.07 -8.08 0.10
CA THR A 5 7.51 -8.32 -1.23
C THR A 5 6.92 -9.71 -1.33
N GLN A 6 7.63 -10.72 -0.83
CA GLN A 6 7.16 -12.11 -0.87
C GLN A 6 5.91 -12.29 -0.01
N ILE A 7 5.87 -11.72 1.21
CA ILE A 7 4.68 -11.76 2.07
C ILE A 7 3.47 -11.13 1.38
N ALA A 8 3.67 -9.99 0.70
CA ALA A 8 2.61 -9.32 -0.03
C ALA A 8 2.07 -10.17 -1.19
N ILE A 9 2.96 -10.80 -1.97
CA ILE A 9 2.62 -11.72 -3.07
C ILE A 9 1.90 -12.95 -2.55
N ASP A 10 2.41 -13.53 -1.47
CA ASP A 10 1.86 -14.70 -0.79
C ASP A 10 0.45 -14.43 -0.27
N GLY A 11 0.20 -13.23 0.28
CA GLY A 11 -1.12 -12.73 0.63
C GLY A 11 -2.08 -12.72 -0.56
N CYS A 12 -1.66 -12.22 -1.72
CA CYS A 12 -2.48 -12.22 -2.94
C CYS A 12 -2.77 -13.64 -3.45
N ASN A 13 -1.81 -14.55 -3.27
CA ASN A 13 -1.94 -15.96 -3.66
C ASN A 13 -2.64 -16.82 -2.59
N MET A 14 -3.12 -16.24 -1.50
CA MET A 14 -3.76 -16.93 -0.37
C MET A 14 -2.87 -18.02 0.25
N LYS A 15 -1.57 -17.74 0.39
CA LYS A 15 -0.57 -18.67 0.91
C LYS A 15 0.15 -18.09 2.13
N PRO A 16 -0.01 -18.65 3.33
CA PRO A 16 -1.10 -19.54 3.73
C PRO A 16 -2.46 -18.81 3.68
N PRO A 17 -3.61 -19.52 3.65
CA PRO A 17 -4.94 -18.89 3.62
C PRO A 17 -5.16 -17.88 4.76
N LYS A 18 -4.64 -18.18 5.96
CA LYS A 18 -4.69 -17.29 7.13
C LYS A 18 -3.98 -15.95 6.91
N LEU A 19 -2.97 -15.89 6.03
CA LEU A 19 -2.30 -14.63 5.70
C LEU A 19 -3.26 -13.70 4.94
N TYR A 20 -3.95 -14.22 3.92
CA TYR A 20 -4.97 -13.46 3.20
C TYR A 20 -6.09 -12.97 4.12
N GLU A 21 -6.62 -13.86 4.97
CA GLU A 21 -7.67 -13.50 5.94
C GLU A 21 -7.20 -12.41 6.91
N GLY A 22 -5.96 -12.55 7.40
CA GLY A 22 -5.32 -11.55 8.25
C GLY A 22 -5.18 -10.20 7.53
N LEU A 23 -4.62 -10.18 6.33
CA LEU A 23 -4.41 -8.95 5.58
C LEU A 23 -5.74 -8.30 5.17
N SER A 24 -6.76 -9.09 4.83
CA SER A 24 -8.05 -8.61 4.35
C SER A 24 -8.96 -8.07 5.46
N SER A 25 -8.76 -8.51 6.71
CA SER A 25 -9.58 -8.09 7.86
C SER A 25 -9.14 -6.74 8.49
N ARG A 26 -7.96 -6.24 8.13
CA ARG A 26 -7.35 -5.01 8.69
C ARG A 26 -7.66 -3.75 7.88
N MET A 27 -7.35 -2.56 8.40
CA MET A 27 -7.31 -1.35 7.56
C MET A 27 -6.15 -1.42 6.57
N CYS A 28 -6.22 -0.68 5.47
CA CYS A 28 -5.21 -0.73 4.40
C CYS A 28 -3.78 -0.53 4.92
N TRP A 29 -3.56 0.49 5.75
CA TRP A 29 -2.26 0.76 6.38
C TRP A 29 -1.88 -0.24 7.47
N ASP A 30 -2.83 -0.81 8.21
CA ASP A 30 -2.56 -1.84 9.22
C ASP A 30 -2.13 -3.16 8.56
N SER A 31 -2.67 -3.47 7.37
CA SER A 31 -2.23 -4.61 6.56
C SER A 31 -0.77 -4.44 6.10
N VAL A 32 -0.39 -3.23 5.69
CA VAL A 32 1.00 -2.91 5.31
C VAL A 32 1.93 -3.03 6.52
N LEU A 33 1.55 -2.45 7.68
CA LEU A 33 2.30 -2.56 8.92
C LEU A 33 2.48 -4.03 9.32
N TYR A 34 1.43 -4.84 9.22
CA TYR A 34 1.48 -6.27 9.53
C TYR A 34 2.47 -7.03 8.63
N CYS A 35 2.52 -6.74 7.33
CA CYS A 35 3.54 -7.30 6.45
C CYS A 35 4.96 -6.89 6.87
N GLY A 36 5.17 -5.62 7.24
CA GLY A 36 6.44 -5.14 7.78
C GLY A 36 6.85 -5.88 9.05
N TYR A 37 5.91 -6.08 9.97
CA TYR A 37 6.12 -6.82 11.21
C TYR A 37 6.52 -8.28 10.94
N LEU A 38 5.79 -8.98 10.06
CA LEU A 38 6.11 -10.36 9.65
C LEU A 38 7.50 -10.46 8.98
N ALA A 39 7.94 -9.41 8.32
CA ALA A 39 9.27 -9.31 7.71
C ALA A 39 10.35 -8.79 8.68
N ASN A 40 10.01 -8.52 9.94
CA ASN A 40 10.91 -7.94 10.94
C ASN A 40 11.51 -6.59 10.50
N ARG A 41 10.69 -5.75 9.85
CA ARG A 41 11.05 -4.39 9.40
C ARG A 41 10.54 -3.29 10.31
N THR A 42 9.57 -3.59 11.17
CA THR A 42 8.87 -2.67 12.06
C THR A 42 8.24 -3.44 13.22
N ASN A 43 7.64 -2.73 14.18
CA ASN A 43 7.00 -3.29 15.36
C ASN A 43 5.47 -3.30 15.23
N GLU A 44 4.80 -4.25 15.89
CA GLU A 44 3.34 -4.42 15.78
C GLU A 44 2.50 -3.28 16.40
N HIS A 45 3.08 -2.48 17.29
CA HIS A 45 2.36 -1.43 18.04
C HIS A 45 2.41 -0.05 17.39
N GLN A 46 2.96 0.06 16.17
CA GLN A 46 3.04 1.35 15.51
C GLN A 46 1.67 1.83 15.03
N ASP A 47 1.43 3.15 15.05
CA ASP A 47 0.23 3.71 14.43
C ASP A 47 0.32 3.51 12.92
N GLY A 48 -0.56 2.68 12.36
CA GLY A 48 -0.60 2.40 10.93
C GLY A 48 -0.78 3.68 10.09
N LYS A 49 -1.44 4.73 10.59
CA LYS A 49 -1.54 6.00 9.85
C LYS A 49 -0.21 6.74 9.74
N SER A 50 0.77 6.39 10.55
CA SER A 50 2.15 6.92 10.50
C SER A 50 3.10 6.05 9.67
N ILE A 51 2.61 4.98 9.02
CA ILE A 51 3.44 4.01 8.26
C ILE A 51 4.31 4.67 7.18
N ILE A 52 3.86 5.82 6.67
CA ILE A 52 4.61 6.62 5.70
C ILE A 52 4.36 8.12 5.92
N SER A 53 5.45 8.89 5.91
CA SER A 53 5.39 10.34 6.07
C SER A 53 4.79 11.05 4.86
N ASN A 54 4.06 12.15 5.08
CA ASN A 54 3.63 13.04 3.99
C ASN A 54 4.80 13.76 3.29
N THR A 55 6.01 13.71 3.86
CA THR A 55 7.24 14.23 3.27
C THR A 55 8.02 13.17 2.49
N ALA A 56 7.55 11.92 2.48
CA ALA A 56 8.16 10.84 1.72
C ALA A 56 8.21 11.15 0.21
N ARG A 57 9.06 10.41 -0.52
CA ARG A 57 9.36 10.71 -1.92
C ARG A 57 8.09 10.67 -2.76
N ILE A 58 7.81 11.73 -3.52
CA ILE A 58 6.68 11.76 -4.46
C ILE A 58 6.95 10.72 -5.56
N VAL A 59 5.96 9.86 -5.82
CA VAL A 59 6.01 8.98 -6.98
C VAL A 59 5.79 9.85 -8.22
N THR A 60 6.75 9.88 -9.13
CA THR A 60 6.62 10.49 -10.47
C THR A 60 6.31 9.47 -11.56
N ASN A 61 6.80 8.24 -11.36
CA ASN A 61 6.52 7.09 -12.20
C ASN A 61 6.41 5.85 -11.31
N SER A 62 5.25 5.18 -11.30
CA SER A 62 5.04 4.00 -10.45
C SER A 62 5.91 2.81 -10.86
N GLY A 63 6.37 2.76 -12.11
CA GLY A 63 7.31 1.76 -12.61
C GLY A 63 8.67 1.77 -11.89
N ASN A 64 9.04 2.91 -11.31
CA ASN A 64 10.34 3.11 -10.65
C ASN A 64 10.28 2.88 -9.13
N ILE A 65 9.11 2.55 -8.58
CA ILE A 65 9.00 2.25 -7.14
C ILE A 65 9.65 0.89 -6.89
N PRO A 66 10.66 0.78 -6.01
CA PRO A 66 11.28 -0.50 -5.68
C PRO A 66 10.29 -1.49 -5.08
N ALA A 67 10.50 -2.78 -5.32
CA ALA A 67 9.74 -3.83 -4.64
C ALA A 67 10.01 -3.78 -3.12
N GLY A 68 8.98 -4.03 -2.32
CA GLY A 68 9.05 -3.99 -0.85
C GLY A 68 8.95 -2.58 -0.26
N ALA A 69 8.88 -1.53 -1.08
CA ALA A 69 8.64 -0.17 -0.61
C ALA A 69 7.17 0.01 -0.16
N ILE A 70 6.96 0.86 0.85
CA ILE A 70 5.64 1.32 1.26
C ILE A 70 5.18 2.36 0.25
N VAL A 71 3.95 2.26 -0.23
CA VAL A 71 3.30 3.24 -1.11
C VAL A 71 2.12 3.86 -0.37
N GLY A 72 2.16 5.17 -0.13
CA GLY A 72 1.10 5.93 0.52
C GLY A 72 0.35 6.82 -0.46
N PHE A 73 -0.95 6.96 -0.26
CA PHE A 73 -1.83 7.83 -1.01
C PHE A 73 -2.34 8.92 -0.09
N PHE A 74 -2.19 10.18 -0.52
CA PHE A 74 -2.45 11.34 0.31
C PHE A 74 -3.49 12.27 -0.30
N ASP A 75 -4.44 12.72 0.51
CA ASP A 75 -5.43 13.76 0.20
C ASP A 75 -5.24 14.93 1.17
N GLY A 76 -4.91 16.11 0.64
CA GLY A 76 -4.66 17.29 1.48
C GLY A 76 -3.57 17.11 2.55
N GLY A 77 -2.61 16.21 2.31
CA GLY A 77 -1.53 15.89 3.27
C GLY A 77 -1.86 14.80 4.30
N ASN A 78 -3.11 14.33 4.35
CA ASN A 78 -3.53 13.19 5.16
C ASN A 78 -3.41 11.90 4.36
N ILE A 79 -2.89 10.84 4.99
CA ILE A 79 -2.92 9.52 4.38
C ILE A 79 -4.35 9.02 4.29
N ILE A 80 -4.73 8.51 3.12
CA ILE A 80 -6.05 7.90 2.88
C ILE A 80 -5.95 6.42 2.53
N HIS A 81 -4.77 5.97 2.07
CA HIS A 81 -4.52 4.58 1.71
C HIS A 81 -3.04 4.23 1.76
N ALA A 82 -2.72 2.95 1.94
CA ALA A 82 -1.36 2.44 1.84
C ALA A 82 -1.34 1.05 1.19
N MET A 83 -0.25 0.76 0.49
CA MET A 83 0.02 -0.49 -0.22
C MET A 83 1.51 -0.85 -0.11
N ILE A 84 1.86 -2.08 -0.50
CA ILE A 84 3.25 -2.52 -0.68
C ILE A 84 3.54 -2.59 -2.17
N SER A 85 4.61 -1.93 -2.60
CA SER A 85 5.10 -2.06 -3.97
C SER A 85 5.60 -3.46 -4.24
N LEU A 86 5.16 -4.06 -5.35
CA LEU A 86 5.71 -5.31 -5.89
C LEU A 86 6.73 -5.05 -7.00
N GLY A 87 7.11 -3.78 -7.20
CA GLY A 87 7.92 -3.32 -8.33
C GLY A 87 7.14 -3.27 -9.64
N SER A 88 7.77 -2.68 -10.66
CA SER A 88 7.24 -2.61 -12.04
C SER A 88 5.83 -2.00 -12.13
N GLY A 89 5.51 -1.02 -11.28
CA GLY A 89 4.21 -0.34 -11.29
C GLY A 89 3.07 -1.20 -10.74
N ARG A 90 3.36 -2.21 -9.93
CA ARG A 90 2.35 -3.04 -9.25
C ARG A 90 2.46 -2.86 -7.75
N ALA A 91 1.33 -2.98 -7.06
CA ALA A 91 1.30 -2.96 -5.60
C ALA A 91 0.20 -3.86 -5.07
N ALA A 92 0.40 -4.37 -3.85
CA ALA A 92 -0.59 -5.15 -3.14
C ALA A 92 -1.15 -4.36 -1.95
N GLY A 93 -2.45 -4.45 -1.72
CA GLY A 93 -3.15 -3.70 -0.68
C GLY A 93 -4.52 -4.25 -0.37
N ASN A 94 -5.09 -3.82 0.76
CA ASN A 94 -6.46 -4.15 1.16
C ASN A 94 -7.36 -2.92 1.10
N LYS A 95 -8.66 -3.09 0.83
CA LYS A 95 -9.67 -2.01 0.77
C LYS A 95 -9.34 -0.94 -0.28
N ASN A 96 -8.92 -1.39 -1.46
CA ASN A 96 -8.40 -0.49 -2.50
C ASN A 96 -9.48 0.44 -3.09
N ALA A 97 -10.77 0.13 -2.92
CA ALA A 97 -11.84 1.03 -3.31
C ALA A 97 -11.71 2.45 -2.70
N CYS A 98 -10.98 2.63 -1.59
CA CYS A 98 -10.61 3.93 -1.01
C CYS A 98 -9.87 4.86 -1.98
N ILE A 99 -9.16 4.29 -2.95
CA ILE A 99 -8.48 5.02 -4.03
C ILE A 99 -9.16 4.78 -5.38
N GLY A 100 -10.39 4.24 -5.41
CA GLY A 100 -11.17 4.09 -6.64
C GLY A 100 -10.67 2.99 -7.60
N ILE A 101 -9.82 2.07 -7.14
CA ILE A 101 -9.39 0.88 -7.89
C ILE A 101 -9.55 -0.37 -7.01
N GLY A 102 -9.84 -1.53 -7.59
CA GLY A 102 -9.97 -2.78 -6.82
C GLY A 102 -11.22 -2.86 -5.93
N GLY A 103 -11.21 -3.79 -4.99
CA GLY A 103 -12.33 -4.16 -4.13
C GLY A 103 -12.45 -3.33 -2.83
N PRO A 104 -13.65 -3.29 -2.22
CA PRO A 104 -13.87 -2.64 -0.92
C PRO A 104 -13.26 -3.39 0.26
N VAL A 105 -13.01 -4.70 0.11
CA VAL A 105 -12.33 -5.59 1.06
C VAL A 105 -11.62 -6.68 0.25
N GLY A 106 -10.45 -7.11 0.72
CA GLY A 106 -9.65 -8.17 0.11
C GLY A 106 -8.23 -7.67 -0.16
N TRP A 107 -7.23 -8.45 0.26
CA TRP A 107 -5.85 -8.22 -0.11
C TRP A 107 -5.61 -8.69 -1.55
N GLU A 108 -5.28 -7.77 -2.43
CA GLU A 108 -5.17 -8.02 -3.87
C GLU A 108 -3.98 -7.26 -4.47
N GLU A 109 -3.52 -7.76 -5.61
CA GLU A 109 -2.51 -7.10 -6.44
C GLU A 109 -3.19 -6.20 -7.47
N LEU A 110 -2.72 -4.97 -7.61
CA LEU A 110 -3.22 -4.00 -8.58
C LEU A 110 -2.08 -3.36 -9.36
N ALA A 111 -2.37 -3.03 -10.62
CA ALA A 111 -1.54 -2.13 -11.41
C ALA A 111 -1.75 -0.68 -10.92
N LEU A 112 -0.66 -0.02 -10.57
CA LEU A 112 -0.65 1.40 -10.25
C LEU A 112 -0.65 2.23 -11.55
N PRO A 113 -1.27 3.42 -11.55
CA PRO A 113 -1.17 4.32 -12.70
C PRO A 113 0.29 4.68 -12.98
N ARG A 114 0.69 4.67 -14.26
CA ARG A 114 2.08 4.87 -14.69
C ARG A 114 2.65 6.23 -14.28
N VAL A 115 1.87 7.30 -14.43
CA VAL A 115 2.27 8.64 -13.99
C VAL A 115 1.83 8.79 -12.54
N GLY A 116 2.79 8.71 -11.63
CA GLY A 116 2.57 9.13 -10.26
C GLY A 116 2.67 10.66 -10.23
N GLY A 117 1.67 11.33 -9.68
CA GLY A 117 1.67 12.78 -9.62
C GLY A 117 0.31 13.31 -9.99
N ARG A 118 -0.40 13.81 -8.97
CA ARG A 118 -1.75 14.39 -9.06
C ARG A 118 -2.65 13.59 -10.02
N GLY A 119 -2.82 12.30 -9.73
CA GLY A 119 -3.85 11.53 -10.38
C GLY A 119 -5.20 11.95 -9.80
N GLU A 120 -6.19 12.20 -10.65
CA GLU A 120 -7.59 12.23 -10.23
C GLU A 120 -8.01 10.79 -9.92
N PHE A 121 -7.79 10.34 -8.70
CA PHE A 121 -8.54 9.18 -8.22
C PHE A 121 -9.94 9.68 -7.87
N VAL A 122 -10.94 8.82 -8.09
CA VAL A 122 -12.35 9.17 -7.88
C VAL A 122 -12.94 8.30 -6.77
N PRO A 123 -12.51 8.44 -5.50
CA PRO A 123 -13.19 7.79 -4.39
C PRO A 123 -14.64 8.30 -4.29
N GLY A 124 -15.62 7.40 -4.38
CA GLY A 124 -17.03 7.74 -4.18
C GLY A 124 -17.62 8.75 -5.19
N GLY A 125 -17.06 8.87 -6.39
CA GLY A 125 -17.60 9.76 -7.44
C GLY A 125 -17.12 11.21 -7.40
N GLN A 126 -16.32 11.61 -6.40
CA GLN A 126 -15.75 12.96 -6.34
C GLN A 126 -14.28 12.96 -6.79
N ARG A 127 -13.94 13.83 -7.74
CA ARG A 127 -12.54 14.04 -8.16
C ARG A 127 -11.74 14.62 -7.01
N ARG A 128 -10.72 13.88 -6.55
CA ARG A 128 -9.77 14.36 -5.55
C ARG A 128 -8.35 14.33 -6.12
N THR A 129 -7.55 15.31 -5.74
CA THR A 129 -6.13 15.31 -6.08
C THR A 129 -5.40 14.42 -5.09
N ILE A 130 -5.12 13.18 -5.49
CA ILE A 130 -4.36 12.27 -4.64
C ILE A 130 -2.89 12.32 -5.04
N VAL A 131 -2.04 12.43 -4.03
CA VAL A 131 -0.58 12.40 -4.19
C VAL A 131 -0.07 11.03 -3.75
N MET A 132 0.53 10.30 -4.66
CA MET A 132 1.24 9.07 -4.35
C MET A 132 2.65 9.38 -3.86
N ARG A 133 3.05 8.72 -2.77
CA ARG A 133 4.39 8.79 -2.20
C ARG A 133 4.89 7.40 -1.88
N TYR A 134 6.20 7.24 -1.77
CA TYR A 134 6.78 5.98 -1.34
C TYR A 134 7.97 6.14 -0.40
N SER A 135 8.21 5.10 0.40
CA SER A 135 9.36 4.97 1.30
C SER A 135 9.91 3.56 1.24
N GLU A 136 11.24 3.45 1.12
CA GLU A 136 11.97 2.18 1.28
C GLU A 136 12.35 1.93 2.75
N VAL A 137 12.26 2.98 3.57
CA VAL A 137 12.51 2.93 5.01
C VAL A 137 11.21 2.62 5.72
N TRP A 138 11.24 1.57 6.53
CA TRP A 138 10.15 1.15 7.41
C TRP A 138 10.29 1.84 8.77
N PRO A 139 9.17 2.21 9.39
CA PRO A 139 9.18 2.96 10.64
C PRO A 139 9.29 2.07 11.89
#